data_AF-A0A353ILA6-F1
#
_entry.id   AF-A0A353ILA6-F1
#
_cell.length_a   1.000
_cell.length_b   1.000
_cell.length_c   1.000
_cell.angle_alpha   90.00
_cell.angle_beta   90.00
_cell.angle_gamma   90.00
#
_symmetry.space_group_name_H-M   'P 1'
#
loop_
_entity.id
_entity.type
_entity.pdbx_description
1 polymer ?
#
loop_
_entity_poly.entity_id
_entity_poly.type
_entity_poly.pdbx_seq_one_letter_code
_entity_poly.pdbx_strand_id
1 'polypeptide(L)'
;MATRAAQNCQTMDEVRIEIDRVDEQMVDLICERFAYVDRAWQLKNAPADATVPWRIQQVIDKVRARAEKNELPPELVEALWRQMIGWFIQYEEENLRSTEPKE
;
A
#
# COMPACT_ATOMS: atom_id res chain seq x y z
N MET A 1 12.46 -17.24 14.01
CA MET A 1 13.65 -17.76 13.33
C MET A 1 14.50 -16.58 12.87
N ALA A 2 15.82 -16.72 12.79
CA ALA A 2 16.67 -15.64 12.28
C ALA A 2 16.44 -15.48 10.77
N THR A 3 16.21 -14.25 10.31
CA THR A 3 16.08 -13.93 8.88
C THR A 3 17.37 -14.28 8.14
N ARG A 4 17.26 -15.01 7.02
CA ARG A 4 18.39 -15.32 6.14
C ARG A 4 18.56 -14.23 5.10
N ALA A 5 19.80 -13.74 4.92
CA ALA A 5 20.12 -12.84 3.81
C ALA A 5 20.01 -13.58 2.48
N ALA A 6 19.53 -12.92 1.42
CA ALA A 6 19.29 -13.55 0.12
C ALA A 6 20.53 -14.30 -0.42
N GLN A 7 21.73 -13.71 -0.28
CA GLN A 7 23.00 -14.30 -0.70
C GLN A 7 23.41 -15.56 0.09
N ASN A 8 22.76 -15.84 1.23
CA ASN A 8 23.04 -16.99 2.09
C ASN A 8 22.06 -18.15 1.84
N CYS A 9 21.03 -17.97 0.99
CA CYS A 9 20.15 -19.06 0.58
C CYS A 9 20.91 -20.00 -0.36
N GLN A 10 20.98 -21.28 0.00
CA GLN A 10 21.65 -22.33 -0.76
C GLN A 10 20.68 -23.17 -1.61
N THR A 11 19.38 -23.11 -1.30
CA THR A 11 18.34 -23.83 -2.04
C THR A 11 17.17 -22.94 -2.41
N MET A 12 16.40 -23.35 -3.42
CA MET A 12 15.17 -22.65 -3.79
C MET A 12 14.10 -22.66 -2.69
N ASP A 13 14.10 -23.70 -1.85
CA ASP A 13 13.14 -23.77 -0.74
C ASP A 13 13.48 -22.75 0.34
N GLU A 14 14.77 -22.51 0.62
CA GLU A 14 15.18 -21.43 1.52
C GLU A 14 14.83 -20.04 0.96
N VAL A 15 14.94 -19.83 -0.36
CA VAL A 15 14.51 -18.59 -1.00
C VAL A 15 13.00 -18.39 -0.84
N ARG A 16 12.19 -19.43 -1.10
CA ARG A 16 10.72 -19.36 -0.99
C ARG A 16 10.28 -19.03 0.43
N ILE A 17 10.88 -19.67 1.44
CA ILE A 17 10.60 -19.38 2.86
C ILE A 17 10.83 -17.89 3.18
N GLU A 18 11.92 -17.30 2.68
CA GLU A 18 12.20 -15.88 2.92
C GLU A 18 11.29 -14.96 2.11
N ILE A 19 10.85 -15.35 0.91
CA ILE A 19 9.84 -14.62 0.14
C ILE A 19 8.51 -14.63 0.88
N ASP A 20 8.02 -15.79 1.30
CA ASP A 20 6.76 -15.93 2.05
C ASP A 20 6.79 -15.04 3.30
N ARG A 21 7.90 -15.04 4.04
CA ARG A 21 8.10 -14.15 5.20
C ARG A 21 8.03 -12.66 4.84
N VAL A 22 8.59 -12.26 3.70
CA VAL A 22 8.54 -10.87 3.23
C VAL A 22 7.11 -10.51 2.80
N ASP A 23 6.42 -11.41 2.11
CA ASP A 23 5.05 -11.24 1.66
C ASP A 23 4.09 -11.07 2.83
N GLU A 24 4.22 -11.88 3.89
CA GLU A 24 3.48 -11.71 5.15
C GLU A 24 3.65 -10.30 5.73
N GLN A 25 4.90 -9.82 5.83
CA GLN A 25 5.18 -8.46 6.31
C GLN A 25 4.64 -7.37 5.40
N MET A 26 4.67 -7.58 4.08
CA MET A 26 4.08 -6.63 3.14
C MET A 26 2.57 -6.53 3.34
N VAL A 27 1.88 -7.65 3.52
CA VAL A 27 0.44 -7.68 3.80
C VAL A 27 0.13 -6.97 5.12
N ASP A 28 0.87 -7.25 6.19
CA ASP A 28 0.67 -6.58 7.49
C ASP A 28 0.83 -5.05 7.39
N LEU A 29 1.85 -4.58 6.66
CA LEU A 29 2.07 -3.16 6.42
C LEU A 29 0.98 -2.53 5.54
N ILE A 30 0.44 -3.27 4.58
CA ILE A 30 -0.70 -2.82 3.76
C ILE A 30 -1.95 -2.69 4.63
N CYS A 31 -2.21 -3.65 5.54
CA CYS A 31 -3.31 -3.58 6.50
C CYS A 31 -3.18 -2.35 7.42
N GLU A 32 -1.99 -2.09 7.97
CA GLU A 32 -1.74 -0.91 8.78
C GLU A 32 -1.97 0.38 7.97
N ARG A 33 -1.42 0.44 6.76
CA ARG A 33 -1.63 1.58 5.85
C ARG A 33 -3.10 1.81 5.54
N PHE A 34 -3.86 0.74 5.34
CA PHE A 34 -5.29 0.79 5.05
C PHE A 34 -6.07 1.37 6.23
N ALA A 35 -5.78 0.95 7.46
CA ALA A 35 -6.42 1.49 8.67
C ALA A 35 -6.25 3.02 8.80
N TYR A 36 -5.11 3.57 8.40
CA TYR A 36 -4.93 5.03 8.36
C TYR A 36 -5.75 5.72 7.27
N VAL A 37 -6.01 5.04 6.14
CA VAL A 37 -6.86 5.58 5.07
C VAL A 37 -8.32 5.57 5.50
N ASP A 38 -8.81 4.46 6.06
CA ASP A 38 -10.14 4.38 6.68
C ASP A 38 -10.32 5.51 7.72
N ARG A 39 -9.35 5.67 8.63
CA ARG A 39 -9.39 6.76 9.61
C ARG A 39 -9.44 8.15 8.95
N ALA A 40 -8.71 8.35 7.85
CA ALA A 40 -8.73 9.60 7.11
C ALA A 40 -10.10 9.87 6.46
N TRP A 41 -10.85 8.83 6.07
CA TRP A 41 -12.22 8.95 5.58
C TRP A 41 -13.20 9.34 6.70
N GLN A 42 -13.11 8.70 7.86
CA GLN A 42 -13.94 9.02 9.03
C GLN A 42 -13.76 10.47 9.53
N LEU A 43 -12.60 11.08 9.25
CA LEU A 43 -12.29 12.46 9.63
C LEU A 43 -12.78 13.50 8.62
N LYS A 44 -13.22 13.08 7.43
CA LYS A 44 -13.67 14.02 6.39
C LYS A 44 -15.13 14.39 6.61
N ASN A 45 -15.40 15.68 6.51
CA ASN A 45 -16.75 16.22 6.65
C ASN A 45 -17.58 16.04 5.38
N ALA A 46 -16.92 15.90 4.22
CA ALA A 46 -17.56 15.72 2.92
C ALA A 46 -16.82 14.68 2.06
N PRO A 47 -17.55 13.88 1.24
CA PRO A 47 -16.94 12.93 0.31
C PRO A 47 -15.98 13.57 -0.70
N ALA A 48 -16.21 14.84 -1.08
CA ALA A 48 -15.33 15.55 -2.03
C ALA A 48 -13.92 15.82 -1.45
N ASP A 49 -13.75 15.80 -0.13
CA ASP A 49 -12.45 15.96 0.52
C ASP A 49 -11.64 14.65 0.52
N ALA A 50 -12.23 13.56 0.02
CA ALA A 50 -11.66 12.23 0.03
C ALA A 50 -10.36 12.11 -0.75
N THR A 51 -10.36 12.68 -1.94
CA THR A 51 -9.28 12.50 -2.91
C THR A 51 -8.59 13.83 -3.11
N VAL A 52 -7.37 13.94 -2.60
CA VAL A 52 -6.56 15.15 -2.65
C VAL A 52 -5.41 14.95 -3.64
N PRO A 53 -5.52 15.42 -4.91
CA PRO A 53 -4.59 15.05 -5.97
C PRO A 53 -3.13 15.40 -5.67
N TRP A 54 -2.88 16.59 -5.11
CA TRP A 54 -1.53 17.03 -4.74
C TRP A 54 -0.90 16.11 -3.69
N ARG A 55 -1.72 15.58 -2.75
CA ARG A 55 -1.24 14.69 -1.70
C ARG A 55 -0.89 13.31 -2.26
N ILE A 56 -1.68 12.80 -3.20
CA ILE A 56 -1.39 11.56 -3.93
C ILE A 56 -0.06 11.69 -4.67
N GLN A 57 0.13 12.76 -5.44
CA GLN A 57 1.39 13.00 -6.15
C GLN A 57 2.58 13.04 -5.18
N GLN A 58 2.44 13.74 -4.06
CA GLN A 58 3.48 13.78 -3.03
C GLN A 58 3.80 12.40 -2.43
N VAL A 59 2.82 11.50 -2.28
CA VAL A 59 3.09 10.10 -1.87
C VAL A 59 3.89 9.39 -2.95
N ILE A 60 3.48 9.50 -4.22
CA ILE A 60 4.16 8.87 -5.35
C ILE A 60 5.61 9.32 -5.45
N ASP A 61 5.88 10.63 -5.39
CA ASP A 61 7.23 11.17 -5.46
C ASP A 61 8.13 10.62 -4.34
N LYS A 62 7.59 10.51 -3.12
CA LYS A 62 8.33 9.97 -1.96
C LYS A 62 8.69 8.50 -2.13
N VAL A 63 7.78 7.69 -2.65
CA VAL A 63 8.04 6.25 -2.81
C VAL A 63 8.94 5.96 -3.99
N ARG A 64 8.84 6.75 -5.07
CA ARG A 64 9.80 6.73 -6.19
C ARG A 64 11.21 7.06 -5.71
N ALA A 65 11.39 8.17 -4.98
CA ALA A 65 12.70 8.53 -4.43
C ALA A 65 13.25 7.47 -3.48
N ARG A 66 12.39 6.78 -2.72
CA ARG A 66 12.80 5.65 -1.89
C ARG A 66 13.22 4.44 -2.73
N ALA A 67 12.52 4.14 -3.82
CA ALA A 67 12.90 3.07 -4.74
C ALA A 67 14.29 3.32 -5.34
N GLU A 68 14.53 4.53 -5.84
CA GLU A 68 15.83 4.95 -6.40
C GLU A 68 16.96 4.75 -5.40
N LYS A 69 16.77 5.17 -4.14
CA LYS A 69 17.77 5.01 -3.07
C LYS A 69 18.10 3.54 -2.76
N ASN A 70 17.18 2.62 -3.01
CA ASN A 70 17.35 1.19 -2.74
C ASN A 70 17.59 0.37 -4.02
N GLU A 71 17.96 1.03 -5.13
CA GLU A 71 18.24 0.38 -6.42
C GLU A 71 17.07 -0.45 -6.97
N LEU A 72 15.83 -0.08 -6.61
CA LEU A 72 14.61 -0.68 -7.10
C LEU A 72 14.03 0.20 -8.24
N PRO A 73 13.55 -0.40 -9.36
CA PRO A 73 12.96 0.36 -10.46
C PRO A 73 11.79 1.26 -9.98
N PRO A 74 11.89 2.60 -10.11
CA PRO A 74 10.89 3.52 -9.55
C PRO A 74 9.50 3.38 -10.18
N GLU A 75 9.44 2.98 -11.44
CA GLU A 75 8.21 2.71 -12.19
C GLU A 75 7.40 1.55 -11.60
N LEU A 76 8.07 0.52 -11.08
CA LEU A 76 7.42 -0.60 -10.41
C LEU A 76 6.72 -0.11 -9.14
N VAL A 77 7.45 0.65 -8.31
CA VAL A 77 6.92 1.17 -7.05
C VAL A 77 5.77 2.15 -7.31
N GLU A 78 5.89 3.02 -8.30
CA GLU A 78 4.81 3.91 -8.69
C GLU A 78 3.55 3.14 -9.10
N ALA A 79 3.68 2.12 -9.96
CA ALA A 79 2.54 1.33 -10.42
C ALA A 79 1.81 0.67 -9.24
N LEU A 80 2.55 0.03 -8.33
CA LEU A 80 1.99 -0.61 -7.14
C LEU A 80 1.28 0.39 -6.24
N TRP A 81 1.87 1.56 -6.00
CA TRP A 81 1.25 2.58 -5.15
C TRP A 81 0.01 3.20 -5.77
N ARG A 82 0.01 3.46 -7.10
CA ARG A 82 -1.18 3.96 -7.80
C ARG A 82 -2.33 2.97 -7.72
N GLN A 83 -2.05 1.69 -7.95
CA GLN A 83 -3.06 0.64 -7.84
C GLN A 83 -3.61 0.54 -6.41
N MET A 84 -2.74 0.52 -5.40
CA MET A 84 -3.15 0.45 -4.00
C MET A 84 -3.99 1.66 -3.56
N ILE A 85 -3.57 2.87 -3.94
CA ILE A 85 -4.33 4.10 -3.64
C ILE A 85 -5.69 4.08 -4.35
N GLY A 86 -5.73 3.72 -5.63
CA GLY A 86 -6.99 3.62 -6.38
C GLY A 86 -7.95 2.62 -5.76
N TRP A 87 -7.44 1.45 -5.37
CA TRP A 87 -8.25 0.42 -4.71
C TRP A 87 -8.81 0.89 -3.36
N PHE A 88 -8.00 1.55 -2.52
CA PHE A 88 -8.47 2.10 -1.24
C PHE A 88 -9.55 3.17 -1.41
N ILE A 89 -9.42 4.05 -2.42
CA ILE A 89 -10.44 5.07 -2.70
C ILE A 89 -11.75 4.39 -3.11
N GLN A 90 -11.68 3.46 -4.07
CA GLN A 90 -12.86 2.76 -4.56
C GLN A 90 -13.57 1.97 -3.45
N TYR A 91 -12.81 1.24 -2.63
CA TYR A 91 -13.36 0.46 -1.52
C TYR A 91 -14.18 1.33 -0.56
N GLU A 92 -13.64 2.49 -0.18
CA GLU A 92 -14.29 3.41 0.76
C GLU A 92 -15.51 4.11 0.14
N GLU A 93 -15.46 4.48 -1.14
CA GLU A 93 -16.60 5.00 -1.88
C GLU A 93 -17.77 3.99 -1.91
N GLU A 94 -17.47 2.70 -2.13
CA GLU A 94 -18.46 1.63 -2.12
C GLU A 94 -19.03 1.36 -0.72
N ASN A 95 -18.19 1.43 0.31
CA ASN A 95 -18.58 1.24 1.69
C ASN A 95 -19.51 2.36 2.18
N LEU A 96 -19.18 3.63 1.86
CA LEU A 96 -20.05 4.78 2.16
C LEU A 96 -21.42 4.68 1.50
N ARG A 97 -21.46 4.35 0.19
CA ARG A 97 -22.72 4.14 -0.55
C ARG A 97 -23.59 3.03 0.07
N SER A 98 -22.97 2.04 0.71
CA SER A 98 -23.69 0.94 1.37
C SER A 98 -24.26 1.34 2.74
N THR A 99 -23.73 2.40 3.35
CA THR A 99 -24.19 2.94 4.64
C THR A 99 -25.20 4.07 4.53
N GLU A 100 -25.43 4.63 3.33
CA GLU A 100 -26.48 5.61 3.07
C GLU A 100 -27.87 4.94 3.10
N PRO A 101 -28.89 5.55 3.76
CA PRO A 101 -30.25 5.02 3.74
C PRO A 101 -30.75 5.00 2.29
N LYS A 102 -31.26 3.85 1.84
CA LYS A 102 -32.01 3.80 0.58
C LYS A 102 -33.35 4.51 0.79
N GLU A 103 -33.57 5.60 0.05
CA GLU A 103 -34.87 6.28 -0.06
C GLU A 103 -35.97 5.37 -0.59
#